data_AF-A0A208XK18-F1
#
_entry.id   AF-A0A208XK18-F1
#
_cell.length_a   1.000
_cell.length_b   1.000
_cell.length_c   1.000
_cell.angle_alpha   90.00
_cell.angle_beta   90.00
_cell.angle_gamma   90.00
#
_symmetry.space_group_name_H-M   'P 1'
#
loop_
_entity.id
_entity.type
_entity.pdbx_description
1 polymer ?
#
loop_
_entity_poly.entity_id
_entity_poly.type
_entity_poly.pdbx_seq_one_letter_code
_entity_poly.pdbx_strand_id
1 'polypeptide(L)' 'MLQFQVQGMSCSHCVKAVTQAVRSVYPEARVEVDLHAGRVRIEHADDAARVARLIEDAGYTVSRSEAAG' A
#
# COMPACT_ATOMS: atom_id res chain seq x y z
N MET A 1 3.77 5.06 -11.28
CA MET A 1 3.44 4.97 -9.83
C MET A 1 2.43 3.85 -9.62
N LEU A 2 2.35 3.23 -8.45
CA LEU A 2 1.41 2.12 -8.20
C LEU A 2 0.26 2.57 -7.30
N GLN A 3 -0.94 2.08 -7.56
CA GLN A 3 -2.14 2.39 -6.77
C GLN A 3 -2.86 1.12 -6.36
N PHE A 4 -3.29 1.05 -5.10
CA PHE A 4 -3.98 -0.09 -4.52
C PHE A 4 -5.28 0.35 -3.85
N GLN A 5 -6.35 -0.42 -4.01
CA GLN A 5 -7.53 -0.35 -3.13
C GLN A 5 -7.30 -1.33 -1.99
N VAL A 6 -7.40 -0.85 -0.76
CA VAL A 6 -7.16 -1.66 0.43
C VAL A 6 -8.36 -1.55 1.35
N GLN A 7 -8.88 -2.71 1.78
CA GLN A 7 -9.99 -2.80 2.72
C GLN A 7 -9.48 -3.13 4.13
N GLY A 8 -10.23 -2.69 5.14
CA GLY A 8 -9.91 -2.94 6.56
C GLY A 8 -9.03 -1.88 7.22
N MET A 9 -8.52 -0.89 6.49
CA MET A 9 -7.84 0.26 7.09
C MET A 9 -8.87 1.29 7.57
N SER A 10 -9.10 1.36 8.88
CA SER A 10 -10.04 2.33 9.47
C SER A 10 -9.37 3.31 10.45
N CYS A 11 -8.06 3.21 10.68
CA CYS A 11 -7.35 4.03 11.66
C CYS A 11 -5.95 4.43 11.18
N SER A 12 -5.43 5.54 11.71
CA SER A 12 -4.09 6.07 11.40
C SER A 12 -2.96 5.10 11.76
N HIS A 13 -3.17 4.17 12.70
CA HIS A 13 -2.22 3.10 12.99
C HIS A 13 -2.07 2.11 11.84
N CYS A 14 -3.17 1.80 11.14
CA CYS A 14 -3.15 0.90 9.99
C CYS A 14 -2.29 1.46 8.86
N VAL A 15 -2.42 2.77 8.62
CA VAL A 15 -1.60 3.51 7.65
C VAL A 15 -0.12 3.33 7.95
N LYS A 16 0.29 3.56 9.21
CA LYS A 16 1.69 3.40 9.60
C LYS A 16 2.19 1.97 9.38
N ALA A 17 1.40 0.97 9.73
CA ALA A 17 1.77 -0.44 9.55
C ALA A 17 2.03 -0.76 8.07
N VAL A 18 1.11 -0.38 7.17
CA VAL A 18 1.26 -0.58 5.72
C VAL A 18 2.49 0.17 5.18
N THR A 19 2.65 1.45 5.55
CA THR A 19 3.82 2.23 5.12
C THR A 19 5.13 1.59 5.57
N GLN A 20 5.21 1.09 6.80
CA GLN A 20 6.41 0.41 7.30
C GLN A 20 6.67 -0.92 6.57
N ALA A 21 5.63 -1.73 6.34
CA ALA A 21 5.76 -3.00 5.62
C ALA A 21 6.31 -2.79 4.20
N VAL A 22 5.79 -1.79 3.48
CA VAL A 22 6.28 -1.44 2.14
C VAL A 22 7.71 -0.89 2.22
N ARG A 23 8.00 0.04 3.14
CA ARG A 23 9.33 0.66 3.27
C ARG A 23 10.42 -0.29 3.76
N SER A 24 10.05 -1.36 4.46
CA SER A 24 11.00 -2.42 4.85
C SER A 24 11.59 -3.13 3.64
N VAL A 25 10.90 -3.10 2.50
CA VAL A 25 11.31 -3.75 1.26
C VAL A 25 11.74 -2.74 0.20
N TYR A 26 11.03 -1.62 0.12
CA TYR A 26 11.31 -0.49 -0.75
C TYR A 26 11.61 0.74 0.10
N PRO A 27 12.85 0.91 0.60
CA PRO A 27 13.20 2.00 1.52
C PRO A 27 12.98 3.39 0.90
N GLU A 28 13.10 3.49 -0.42
CA GLU A 28 12.87 4.69 -1.22
C GLU A 28 11.40 4.87 -1.63
N ALA A 29 10.52 3.90 -1.36
CA ALA A 29 9.12 4.00 -1.72
C ALA A 29 8.40 5.08 -0.93
N ARG A 30 7.68 5.92 -1.67
CA ARG A 30 6.81 6.96 -1.09
C ARG A 30 5.40 6.43 -1.02
N VAL A 31 4.93 6.17 0.20
CA VAL A 31 3.60 5.60 0.47
C VAL A 31 2.65 6.72 0.90
N GLU A 32 1.60 6.94 0.13
CA GLU A 32 0.49 7.82 0.48
C GLU A 32 -0.76 6.98 0.70
N VAL A 33 -1.47 7.18 1.81
CA VAL A 33 -2.70 6.45 2.11
C VAL A 33 -3.85 7.42 2.27
N ASP A 34 -4.92 7.18 1.52
CA ASP A 34 -6.19 7.86 1.61
C ASP A 34 -7.21 6.91 2.27
N LEU A 35 -7.47 7.14 3.56
CA LEU A 35 -8.44 6.36 4.33
C LEU A 35 -9.88 6.61 3.89
N HIS A 36 -10.19 7.81 3.39
CA HIS A 36 -11.54 8.16 2.96
C HIS A 36 -11.90 7.44 1.66
N ALA A 37 -10.95 7.33 0.73
CA ALA A 37 -11.10 6.60 -0.52
C ALA A 37 -10.68 5.12 -0.45
N GLY A 38 -10.14 4.64 0.69
CA GLY A 38 -9.62 3.29 0.85
C GLY A 38 -8.48 2.98 -0.14
N ARG A 39 -7.59 3.94 -0.38
CA ARG A 39 -6.61 3.91 -1.46
C ARG A 39 -5.18 4.09 -0.94
N VAL A 40 -4.25 3.32 -1.47
CA VAL A 40 -2.81 3.42 -1.18
C VAL A 40 -2.08 3.71 -2.48
N ARG A 41 -1.32 4.81 -2.54
CA ARG A 41 -0.43 5.14 -3.65
C ARG A 41 1.01 4.91 -3.22
N ILE A 42 1.80 4.30 -4.10
CA ILE A 42 3.19 3.94 -3.83
C ILE A 42 4.03 4.39 -5.03
N GLU A 43 4.93 5.32 -4.79
CA GLU A 43 5.96 5.74 -5.75
C GLU A 43 7.27 4.99 -5.48
N HIS A 44 8.14 4.89 -6.49
CA HIS A 44 9.41 4.15 -6.42
C HIS A 44 9.25 2.67 -6.04
N ALA A 45 8.18 2.04 -6.56
CA ALA A 45 7.99 0.60 -6.54
C ALA A 45 7.65 0.11 -7.95
N ASP A 46 8.30 -0.98 -8.35
CA ASP A 46 8.28 -1.48 -9.73
C ASP A 46 7.38 -2.70 -9.89
N ASP A 47 6.95 -3.31 -8.76
CA ASP A 47 6.22 -4.57 -8.73
C ASP A 47 4.94 -4.48 -7.89
N ALA A 48 3.80 -4.43 -8.58
CA ALA A 48 2.51 -4.31 -7.92
C ALA A 48 2.11 -5.58 -7.15
N ALA A 49 2.49 -6.77 -7.64
CA ALA A 49 2.16 -8.02 -6.97
C ALA A 49 2.93 -8.15 -5.65
N ARG A 50 4.21 -7.77 -5.65
CA ARG A 50 5.05 -7.76 -4.47
C ARG A 50 4.54 -6.79 -3.42
N VAL A 51 4.18 -5.58 -3.84
CA VAL A 51 3.61 -4.58 -2.93
C VAL A 51 2.26 -5.03 -2.36
N ALA A 52 1.37 -5.58 -3.19
CA ALA A 52 0.10 -6.11 -2.71
C ALA A 52 0.29 -7.17 -1.62
N ARG A 53 1.24 -8.09 -1.84
CA ARG A 53 1.59 -9.13 -0.87
C ARG A 53 2.13 -8.58 0.45
N LEU A 54 2.89 -7.48 0.43
CA LEU A 54 3.34 -6.81 1.66
C LEU A 54 2.19 -6.19 2.45
N ILE A 55 1.19 -5.66 1.75
CA ILE A 55 -0.03 -5.13 2.37
C ILE A 55 -0.85 -6.26 3.00
N GLU A 56 -0.94 -7.41 2.32
CA GLU A 56 -1.60 -8.62 2.83
C GLU A 56 -0.87 -9.23 4.02
N ASP A 57 0.46 -9.28 4.00
CA ASP A 57 1.29 -9.74 5.12
C ASP A 57 1.13 -8.84 6.37
N ALA A 58 0.91 -7.54 6.15
CA ALA A 58 0.55 -6.60 7.21
C ALA A 58 -0.88 -6.77 7.76
N GLY A 59 -1.67 -7.71 7.20
CA GLY A 59 -3.02 -8.06 7.64
C GLY A 59 -4.15 -7.31 6.94
N TYR A 60 -3.90 -6.71 5.76
CA TYR A 60 -4.90 -5.94 5.01
C TYR A 60 -5.19 -6.53 3.65
N THR A 61 -6.46 -6.52 3.23
CA THR A 61 -6.84 -7.08 1.94
C THR A 61 -6.71 -6.05 0.82
N VAL A 62 -5.97 -6.39 -0.23
CA VAL A 62 -5.88 -5.59 -1.46
C VAL A 62 -6.98 -6.03 -2.42
N SER A 63 -7.96 -5.17 -2.69
CA SER A 63 -9.05 -5.48 -3.63
C SER A 63 -8.77 -5.06 -5.06
N ARG A 64 -7.84 -4.12 -5.28
CA ARG A 64 -7.43 -3.71 -6.63
C ARG A 64 -5.98 -3.27 -6.62
N SER A 65 -5.22 -3.67 -7.61
CA SER A 65 -3.85 -3.20 -7.86
C SER A 65 -3.78 -2.67 -9.29
N GLU A 66 -3.51 -1.38 -9.44
CA GLU A 66 -3.38 -0.73 -10.74
C GLU A 66 -2.02 -0.05 -10.85
N ALA A 67 -1.34 -0.28 -11.96
CA ALA A 67 -0.17 0.50 -12.34
C ALA A 67 -0.68 1.80 -12.97
N ALA A 68 -0.53 2.92 -12.26
CA ALA A 68 -0.78 4.22 -12.86
C ALA A 68 0.46 4.59 -13.70
N GLY A 69 0.30 4.40 -15.01
CA GLY A 69 1.25 4.80 -16.05
C GLY A 69 1.33 6.31 -16.19
#